data_AF-A0A5C4NEC9-F1
#
_entry.id   AF-A0A5C4NEC9-F1
#
_cell.length_a   1.000
_cell.length_b   1.000
_cell.length_c   1.000
_cell.angle_alpha   90.00
_cell.angle_beta   90.00
_cell.angle_gamma   90.00
#
_symmetry.space_group_name_H-M   'P 1'
#
loop_
_entity.id
_entity.type
_entity.pdbx_description
1 polymer ?
#
loop_
_entity_poly.entity_id
_entity_poly.type
_entity_poly.pdbx_seq_one_letter_code
_entity_poly.pdbx_strand_id
1 'polypeptide(L)'
;MDTHLKQPKYGIPIRLVLTNGDDMAGLVYVHWGQRVRDLLCEKEAFLPVRTTTGTHLLNKASIIRADILTLDQITERQAIFPEVDLDYLSYSQW
;
A
#
# COMPACT_ATOMS: atom_id res chain seq x y z
N MET A 1 -0.25 19.69 -27.85
CA MET A 1 -1.19 19.13 -26.87
C MET A 1 -0.56 17.83 -26.37
N ASP A 2 0.32 17.93 -25.38
CA ASP A 2 0.89 16.76 -24.71
C ASP A 2 0.33 16.74 -23.29
N THR A 3 -0.85 16.17 -23.15
CA THR A 3 -1.29 15.66 -21.85
C THR A 3 -0.37 14.50 -21.52
N HIS A 4 0.72 14.79 -20.81
CA HIS A 4 1.39 13.80 -19.97
C HIS A 4 0.31 13.22 -19.04
N LEU A 5 -0.36 12.15 -19.48
CA LEU A 5 -1.20 11.32 -18.65
C LEU A 5 -0.28 10.84 -17.53
N LYS A 6 -0.29 11.54 -16.39
CA LYS A 6 0.30 11.05 -15.14
C LYS A 6 -0.39 9.72 -14.91
N GLN A 7 0.31 8.64 -15.18
CA GLN A 7 -0.21 7.31 -14.96
C GLN A 7 -0.64 7.24 -13.49
N PRO A 8 -1.90 6.87 -13.21
CA PRO A 8 -2.41 6.84 -11.84
C PRO A 8 -1.52 5.93 -10.99
N LYS A 9 -1.04 6.47 -9.86
CA LYS A 9 -0.41 5.68 -8.80
C LYS A 9 -1.52 5.17 -7.92
N TYR A 10 -1.73 3.86 -7.90
CA TYR A 10 -2.81 3.26 -7.14
C TYR A 10 -2.34 2.92 -5.73
N GLY A 11 -3.04 3.42 -4.73
CA GLY A 11 -2.76 3.13 -3.33
C GLY A 11 -3.44 1.82 -2.93
N ILE A 12 -2.65 0.80 -2.61
CA ILE A 12 -3.16 -0.50 -2.12
C ILE A 12 -3.07 -0.51 -0.60
N PRO A 13 -4.21 -0.69 0.11
CA PRO A 13 -4.22 -0.85 1.55
C PRO A 13 -3.52 -2.12 2.00
N ILE A 14 -2.58 -1.94 2.92
CA ILE A 14 -1.81 -3.03 3.50
C ILE A 14 -1.75 -2.89 5.03
N ARG A 15 -1.62 -4.04 5.69
CA ARG A 15 -1.19 -4.13 7.09
C ARG A 15 0.16 -4.83 7.14
N LEU A 16 1.13 -4.20 7.78
CA LEU A 16 2.47 -4.72 7.99
C LEU A 16 2.62 -5.15 9.44
N VAL A 17 3.22 -6.32 9.66
CA VAL A 17 3.67 -6.78 10.98
C VAL A 17 5.19 -6.67 11.03
N LEU A 18 5.70 -5.97 12.02
CA LEU A 18 7.11 -5.67 12.17
C LEU A 18 7.83 -6.63 13.13
N THR A 19 9.16 -6.67 13.06
CA THR A 19 9.99 -7.54 13.89
C THR A 19 9.95 -7.24 15.39
N ASN A 20 9.55 -6.03 15.75
CA ASN A 20 9.34 -5.63 17.15
C ASN A 20 7.95 -6.01 17.70
N GLY A 21 7.08 -6.62 16.86
CA GLY A 21 5.72 -6.99 17.23
C GLY A 21 4.66 -5.93 16.93
N ASP A 22 5.06 -4.73 16.52
CA ASP A 22 4.13 -3.66 16.15
C ASP A 22 3.45 -3.98 14.80
N ASP A 23 2.27 -3.42 14.62
CA ASP A 23 1.60 -3.39 13.32
C ASP A 23 1.42 -1.97 12.77
N MET A 24 1.51 -1.86 11.45
CA MET A 24 1.30 -0.60 10.73
C MET A 24 0.30 -0.80 9.60
N ALA A 25 -0.74 0.03 9.58
CA ALA A 25 -1.69 0.10 8.47
C ALA A 25 -1.37 1.33 7.61
N GLY A 26 -1.43 1.16 6.28
CA GLY A 26 -1.20 2.25 5.35
C GLY A 26 -1.41 1.85 3.90
N LEU A 27 -1.01 2.72 2.99
CA LEU A 27 -1.07 2.50 1.55
C LEU A 27 0.34 2.35 0.99
N VAL A 28 0.53 1.36 0.13
CA VAL A 28 1.66 1.31 -0.80
C VAL A 28 1.19 1.71 -2.18
N TYR A 29 1.98 2.52 -2.87
CA TYR A 29 1.65 2.94 -4.22
C TYR A 29 2.34 2.04 -5.23
N VAL A 30 1.54 1.39 -6.08
CA VAL A 30 2.05 0.59 -7.19
C VAL A 30 1.82 1.30 -8.52
N HIS A 31 2.70 1.02 -9.48
CA HIS A 31 2.48 1.39 -10.87
C HIS A 31 1.54 0.39 -11.56
N TRP A 32 0.99 0.78 -12.71
CA TRP A 32 0.10 -0.11 -13.47
C TRP A 32 0.83 -1.41 -13.85
N GLY A 33 0.23 -2.55 -13.51
CA GLY A 33 0.80 -3.89 -13.73
C GLY A 33 1.80 -4.37 -12.67
N GLN A 34 2.21 -3.52 -11.71
CA GLN A 34 3.07 -3.90 -10.60
C GLN A 34 2.24 -4.46 -9.44
N ARG A 35 2.67 -5.58 -8.84
CA ARG A 35 2.02 -6.16 -7.66
C ARG A 35 2.73 -5.71 -6.39
N VAL A 36 2.03 -5.71 -5.25
CA VAL A 36 2.63 -5.45 -3.93
C VAL A 36 3.83 -6.36 -3.66
N ARG A 37 3.75 -7.63 -4.07
CA ARG A 37 4.87 -8.60 -3.97
C ARG A 37 6.12 -8.09 -4.69
N ASP A 38 5.97 -7.54 -5.88
CA ASP A 38 7.10 -7.11 -6.69
C ASP A 38 7.84 -5.96 -5.97
N LEU A 39 7.06 -5.03 -5.40
CA LEU A 39 7.56 -3.91 -4.60
C LEU A 39 8.30 -4.34 -3.32
N LEU A 40 7.86 -5.44 -2.69
CA LEU A 40 8.55 -6.05 -1.55
C LEU A 40 9.86 -6.77 -1.97
N CYS A 41 9.89 -7.39 -3.14
CA CYS A 41 11.05 -8.15 -3.64
C CYS A 41 12.08 -7.32 -4.41
N GLU A 42 11.77 -6.06 -4.73
CA GLU A 42 12.67 -5.10 -5.36
C GLU A 42 13.96 -4.85 -4.54
N LYS A 43 15.02 -4.35 -5.18
CA LYS A 43 16.38 -4.28 -4.58
C LYS A 43 16.51 -3.21 -3.50
N GLU A 44 15.65 -2.21 -3.56
CA GLU A 44 15.59 -1.08 -2.65
C GLU A 44 15.38 -1.58 -1.23
N ALA A 45 16.13 -1.05 -0.24
CA ALA A 45 16.02 -1.51 1.14
C ALA A 45 14.75 -1.02 1.84
N PHE A 46 14.15 0.06 1.35
CA PHE A 46 13.04 0.74 1.98
C PHE A 46 11.75 0.68 1.16
N LEU A 47 10.64 0.46 1.85
CA LEU A 47 9.28 0.47 1.34
C LEU A 47 8.60 1.79 1.74
N PRO A 48 8.19 2.64 0.78
CA PRO A 48 7.38 3.81 1.09
C PRO A 48 5.95 3.41 1.45
N VAL A 49 5.51 3.77 2.67
CA VAL A 49 4.15 3.52 3.17
C VAL A 49 3.52 4.85 3.54
N ARG A 50 2.34 5.14 2.98
CA ARG A 50 1.56 6.33 3.34
C ARG A 50 0.53 5.99 4.40
N THR A 51 0.60 6.69 5.52
CA THR A 51 -0.37 6.64 6.62
C THR A 51 -1.17 7.94 6.64
N THR A 52 -2.13 8.04 7.56
CA THR A 52 -2.88 9.29 7.81
C THR A 52 -1.99 10.44 8.28
N THR A 53 -0.83 10.13 8.86
CA THR A 53 0.12 11.12 9.40
C THR A 53 1.21 11.53 8.41
N GLY A 54 1.37 10.83 7.29
CA GLY A 54 2.38 11.16 6.27
C GLY A 54 2.92 9.94 5.53
N THR A 55 4.07 10.09 4.89
CA THR A 55 4.78 9.00 4.21
C THR A 55 6.02 8.61 5.01
N HIS A 56 6.15 7.31 5.28
CA HIS A 56 7.23 6.71 6.04
C HIS A 56 8.04 5.77 5.14
N LEU A 57 9.37 5.79 5.26
CA LEU A 57 10.24 4.81 4.62
C LEU A 57 10.52 3.67 5.60
N LEU A 58 9.86 2.54 5.38
CA LEU A 58 10.01 1.36 6.22
C LEU A 58 11.13 0.46 5.72
N ASN A 59 12.04 0.06 6.60
CA ASN A 59 13.05 -0.93 6.25
C ASN A 59 12.37 -2.29 5.97
N LYS A 60 12.55 -2.86 4.78
CA LYS A 60 11.92 -4.14 4.43
C LYS A 60 12.41 -5.31 5.29
N ALA A 61 13.65 -5.24 5.80
CA ALA A 61 14.19 -6.25 6.70
C ALA A 61 13.47 -6.31 8.06
N SER A 62 12.74 -5.25 8.45
CA SER A 62 11.93 -5.25 9.68
C SER A 62 10.51 -5.74 9.46
N ILE A 63 10.11 -6.13 8.24
CA ILE A 63 8.76 -6.61 7.93
C ILE A 63 8.75 -8.14 8.00
N ILE A 64 7.93 -8.70 8.89
CA ILE A 64 7.71 -10.15 8.99
C ILE A 64 6.56 -10.60 8.09
N ARG A 65 5.50 -9.79 8.00
CA ARG A 65 4.30 -10.11 7.22
C ARG A 65 3.69 -8.85 6.61
N ALA A 66 3.19 -8.99 5.38
CA ALA A 66 2.39 -7.98 4.71
C ALA A 66 1.04 -8.60 4.31
N ASP A 67 -0.03 -8.13 4.93
CA ASP A 67 -1.40 -8.53 4.65
C ASP A 67 -2.02 -7.50 3.69
N ILE A 68 -2.46 -7.95 2.52
CA ILE A 68 -3.21 -7.11 1.56
C ILE A 68 -4.68 -7.19 1.99
N LEU A 69 -5.29 -6.05 2.24
CA LEU A 69 -6.62 -6.02 2.84
C LEU A 69 -7.73 -6.09 1.79
N THR A 70 -8.79 -6.83 2.12
CA THR A 70 -10.00 -6.88 1.28
C THR A 70 -10.83 -5.61 1.45
N LEU A 71 -11.73 -5.36 0.49
CA LEU A 71 -12.63 -4.21 0.54
C LEU A 71 -13.47 -4.18 1.83
N ASP A 72 -13.94 -5.33 2.30
CA ASP A 72 -14.70 -5.46 3.55
C ASP A 72 -13.85 -5.02 4.76
N GLN A 73 -12.61 -5.50 4.83
CA GLN A 73 -11.67 -5.15 5.90
C GLN A 73 -11.30 -3.66 5.90
N ILE A 74 -11.21 -3.05 4.72
CA ILE A 74 -10.97 -1.61 4.56
C ILE A 74 -12.17 -0.80 5.03
N THR A 75 -13.39 -1.26 4.69
CA THR A 75 -14.64 -0.58 5.04
C THR A 75 -14.89 -0.59 6.55
N GLU A 76 -14.61 -1.71 7.22
CA GLU A 76 -14.67 -1.81 8.69
C GLU A 76 -13.66 -0.91 9.42
N ARG A 77 -12.60 -0.48 8.73
CA ARG A 77 -11.43 0.21 9.29
C ARG A 77 -11.08 1.49 8.55
N GLN A 78 -12.09 2.17 7.99
CA GLN A 78 -11.90 3.30 7.09
C GLN A 78 -11.08 4.45 7.69
N ALA A 79 -11.22 4.72 8.99
CA ALA A 79 -10.52 5.81 9.69
C ALA A 79 -9.00 5.62 9.79
N ILE A 80 -8.49 4.41 9.53
CA ILE A 80 -7.06 4.07 9.71
C ILE A 80 -6.27 4.25 8.40
N PHE A 81 -6.95 4.38 7.27
CA PHE A 81 -6.32 4.55 5.97
C PHE A 81 -6.39 6.02 5.50
N PRO A 82 -5.34 6.52 4.80
CA PRO A 82 -5.49 7.72 3.99
C PRO A 82 -6.55 7.51 2.91
N GLU A 83 -7.05 8.58 2.31
CA GLU A 83 -8.06 8.54 1.24
C GLU A 83 -7.74 7.46 0.19
N VAL A 84 -8.63 6.48 0.07
CA VAL A 84 -8.49 5.29 -0.79
C VAL A 84 -9.45 5.44 -1.97
N ASP A 85 -8.95 5.18 -3.18
CA ASP A 85 -9.78 5.05 -4.37
C ASP A 85 -10.49 3.68 -4.35
N LEU A 86 -11.73 3.68 -3.85
CA LEU A 86 -12.54 2.46 -3.70
C LEU A 86 -13.00 1.90 -5.05
N ASP A 87 -13.19 2.76 -6.07
CA ASP A 87 -13.60 2.34 -7.40
C ASP A 87 -12.52 1.46 -8.02
N TYR A 88 -11.25 1.85 -7.89
CA TYR A 88 -10.12 1.03 -8.36
C TYR A 88 -10.02 -0.34 -7.66
N LEU A 89 -10.26 -0.39 -6.35
CA LEU A 89 -10.23 -1.65 -5.59
C LEU A 89 -11.32 -2.62 -6.06
N SER A 90 -12.47 -2.11 -6.52
CA SER A 90 -13.57 -2.95 -7.03
C SER A 90 -13.24 -3.64 -8.37
N TYR A 91 -12.42 -3.01 -9.21
CA TYR A 91 -11.93 -3.60 -10.47
C TYR A 91 -10.78 -4.59 -10.28
N SER A 92 -10.10 -4.47 -9.15
CA SER A 92 -9.00 -5.34 -8.76
C SER A 92 -9.56 -6.54 -7.98
N GLN A 93 -10.31 -7.42 -8.65
CA GLN A 93 -10.59 -8.74 -8.07
C GLN A 93 -9.25 -9.49 -7.99
N TRP A 94 -8.74 -9.64 -6.77
CA TRP A 94 -7.57 -10.46 -6.44
C TRP A 94 -7.95 -11.92 -6.30
#